data_AF-A0A2V7RH39-F1
#
_entry.id   AF-A0A2V7RH39-F1
#
_cell.length_a   1.000
_cell.length_b   1.000
_cell.length_c   1.000
_cell.angle_alpha   90.00
_cell.angle_beta   90.00
_cell.angle_gamma   90.00
#
_symmetry.space_group_name_H-M   'P 1'
#
loop_
_entity.id
_entity.type
_entity.pdbx_description
1 polymer ?
#
loop_
_entity_poly.entity_id
_entity_poly.type
_entity_poly.pdbx_seq_one_letter_code
_entity_poly.pdbx_strand_id
1 'polypeptide(L)'
;FNFSAKIDPVPAMLVQNHRQVIPDFYGLTTSFVRERLKPGDTVLGDEEGAPWVKYIHGDHGKGTWTFFGGHDPEDPQHQIGDPPTDLSLHPHSPGYRLVLNNVLFPAAKKRELKT
;
A
#
# COMPACT_ATOMS: atom_id res chain seq x y z
N PHE A 1 -11.57 0.20 0.59
CA PHE A 1 -11.83 0.08 2.04
C PHE A 1 -12.22 1.43 2.61
N ASN A 2 -13.22 1.47 3.50
CA ASN A 2 -13.63 2.70 4.19
C ASN A 2 -13.19 2.62 5.65
N PHE A 3 -11.92 2.95 5.89
CA PHE A 3 -11.38 3.07 7.25
C PHE A 3 -11.79 4.40 7.87
N SER A 4 -12.15 4.38 9.15
CA SER A 4 -12.49 5.62 9.85
C SER A 4 -11.22 6.33 10.25
N ALA A 5 -10.99 7.57 9.80
CA ALA A 5 -9.83 8.35 10.22
C ALA A 5 -9.78 8.59 11.75
N LYS A 6 -10.91 8.42 12.44
CA LYS A 6 -11.02 8.55 13.91
C LYS A 6 -10.69 7.25 14.64
N ILE A 7 -11.06 6.09 14.08
CA ILE A 7 -10.94 4.78 14.75
C ILE A 7 -9.70 4.04 14.24
N ASP A 8 -9.44 4.12 12.94
CA ASP A 8 -8.41 3.40 12.20
C ASP A 8 -7.43 4.38 11.51
N PRO A 9 -6.76 5.28 12.27
CA PRO A 9 -6.00 6.37 11.68
C PRO A 9 -4.86 5.89 10.77
N VAL A 10 -4.21 4.78 11.11
CA VAL A 10 -3.11 4.21 10.32
C VAL A 10 -3.63 3.60 9.01
N PRO A 11 -4.57 2.63 9.01
CA PRO A 11 -5.19 2.15 7.78
C PRO A 11 -5.77 3.26 6.90
N ALA A 12 -6.47 4.24 7.50
CA ALA A 12 -7.06 5.36 6.77
C ALA A 12 -6.02 6.22 6.05
N MET A 13 -4.85 6.44 6.67
CA MET A 13 -3.73 7.12 6.02
C MET A 13 -3.08 6.27 4.93
N LEU A 14 -2.83 4.99 5.21
CA LEU A 14 -2.13 4.11 4.27
C LEU A 14 -2.89 3.98 2.95
N VAL A 15 -4.22 3.86 2.98
CA VAL A 15 -5.04 3.73 1.75
C VAL A 15 -5.37 5.05 1.06
N GLN A 16 -4.91 6.20 1.54
CA GLN A 16 -5.31 7.48 0.97
C GLN A 16 -4.61 7.77 -0.36
N ASN A 17 -5.33 7.58 -1.47
CA ASN A 17 -4.85 7.86 -2.82
C ASN A 17 -5.89 8.55 -3.73
N HIS A 18 -7.04 8.97 -3.16
CA HIS A 18 -8.21 9.55 -3.86
C HIS A 18 -8.97 8.60 -4.81
N ARG A 19 -8.74 7.29 -4.75
CA ARG A 19 -9.43 6.27 -5.55
C ARG A 19 -9.88 5.10 -4.67
N GLN A 20 -10.99 4.46 -5.02
CA GLN A 20 -11.44 3.24 -4.35
C GLN A 20 -10.89 1.97 -5.01
N VAL A 21 -10.64 2.03 -6.32
CA VAL A 21 -10.09 0.95 -7.14
C VAL A 21 -8.94 1.53 -7.96
N ILE A 22 -7.86 0.76 -8.08
CA ILE A 22 -6.69 1.09 -8.88
C ILE A 22 -6.36 -0.08 -9.82
N PRO A 23 -5.66 0.17 -10.94
CA PRO A 23 -5.11 -0.91 -11.75
C PRO A 23 -4.21 -1.82 -10.91
N ASP A 24 -4.25 -3.12 -11.21
CA ASP A 24 -3.40 -4.09 -10.54
C ASP A 24 -1.93 -3.95 -10.98
N PHE A 25 -1.03 -4.38 -10.11
CA PHE A 25 0.39 -4.38 -10.37
C PHE A 25 0.81 -5.76 -10.83
N TYR A 26 1.50 -5.81 -11.96
CA TYR A 26 2.09 -7.04 -12.41
C TYR A 26 3.33 -7.37 -11.57
N GLY A 27 3.60 -8.66 -11.44
CA GLY A 27 4.79 -9.17 -10.79
C GLY A 27 4.60 -10.60 -10.30
N LEU A 28 5.70 -11.35 -10.26
CA LEU A 28 5.71 -12.73 -9.78
C LEU A 28 5.70 -12.74 -8.25
N THR A 29 4.85 -13.59 -7.64
CA THR A 29 4.80 -13.80 -6.18
C THR A 29 4.50 -12.51 -5.38
N THR A 30 3.60 -11.68 -5.90
CA THR A 30 3.25 -10.36 -5.33
C THR A 30 2.06 -10.39 -4.38
N SER A 31 1.61 -11.58 -3.95
CA SER A 31 0.35 -11.71 -3.19
C SER A 31 0.47 -12.73 -2.06
N PHE A 32 -0.34 -12.53 -1.02
CA PHE A 32 -0.53 -13.50 0.06
C PHE A 32 -1.90 -14.16 -0.07
N VAL A 33 -1.98 -15.47 0.15
CA VAL A 33 -3.27 -16.19 0.24
C VAL A 33 -4.02 -15.69 1.48
N ARG A 34 -5.27 -15.26 1.31
CA ARG A 34 -6.06 -14.62 2.36
C ARG A 34 -6.23 -15.50 3.60
N GLU A 35 -6.43 -16.80 3.39
CA GLU A 35 -6.61 -17.80 4.47
C GLU A 35 -5.34 -18.02 5.32
N ARG A 36 -4.19 -17.53 4.86
CA ARG A 36 -2.91 -17.66 5.57
C ARG A 36 -2.50 -16.40 6.34
N LEU A 37 -3.28 -15.32 6.24
CA LEU A 37 -3.07 -14.12 7.03
C LEU A 37 -3.30 -14.40 8.51
N LYS A 38 -2.54 -13.73 9.37
CA LYS A 38 -2.74 -13.84 10.82
C LYS A 38 -3.98 -13.03 11.22
N PRO A 39 -4.68 -13.40 12.31
CA PRO A 39 -5.88 -12.69 12.75
C PRO A 39 -5.69 -11.19 13.03
N GLY A 40 -4.47 -10.74 13.33
CA GLY A 40 -4.15 -9.33 13.56
C GLY A 40 -3.76 -8.55 12.30
N ASP A 41 -3.65 -9.21 11.15
CA ASP A 41 -3.27 -8.55 9.90
C ASP A 41 -4.48 -7.81 9.32
N THR A 42 -4.28 -6.56 8.93
CA THR A 42 -5.29 -5.71 8.30
C THR A 42 -5.14 -5.76 6.80
N VAL A 43 -6.20 -6.14 6.09
CA VAL A 43 -6.26 -6.04 4.63
C VAL A 43 -6.59 -4.60 4.23
N LEU A 44 -5.68 -3.97 3.49
CA LEU A 44 -5.80 -2.60 3.00
C LEU A 44 -6.25 -2.54 1.53
N GLY A 45 -6.09 -3.63 0.80
CA GLY A 45 -6.38 -3.74 -0.64
C GLY A 45 -6.44 -5.21 -1.07
N ASP A 46 -7.48 -5.54 -1.82
CA ASP A 46 -7.74 -6.85 -2.38
C ASP A 46 -8.22 -6.76 -3.83
N GLU A 47 -8.20 -7.91 -4.49
CA GLU A 47 -8.78 -8.12 -5.80
C GLU A 47 -10.10 -8.89 -5.61
N GLU A 48 -11.19 -8.34 -6.15
CA GLU A 48 -12.52 -8.93 -5.98
C GLU A 48 -12.58 -10.33 -6.61
N GLY A 49 -13.03 -11.32 -5.84
CA GLY A 49 -13.12 -12.71 -6.28
C GLY A 49 -11.80 -13.50 -6.21
N ALA A 50 -10.66 -12.84 -5.94
CA ALA A 50 -9.39 -13.54 -5.79
C ALA A 50 -9.22 -14.16 -4.38
N PRO A 51 -8.57 -15.33 -4.26
CA PRO A 51 -8.25 -15.95 -2.97
C PRO A 51 -7.04 -15.30 -2.27
N TRP A 52 -6.47 -14.24 -2.85
CA TRP A 52 -5.28 -13.56 -2.37
C TRP A 52 -5.52 -12.07 -2.08
N VAL A 53 -4.55 -11.46 -1.42
CA VAL A 53 -4.50 -10.02 -1.13
C VAL A 53 -3.13 -9.45 -1.51
N LYS A 54 -3.11 -8.17 -1.88
CA LYS A 54 -1.90 -7.48 -2.37
C LYS A 54 -1.50 -6.28 -1.51
N TYR A 55 -2.37 -5.80 -0.63
CA TYR A 55 -2.03 -4.71 0.28
C TYR A 55 -2.48 -5.04 1.70
N ILE A 56 -1.51 -5.22 2.60
CA ILE A 56 -1.74 -5.66 3.98
C ILE A 56 -0.80 -4.93 4.95
N HIS A 57 -1.26 -4.80 6.19
CA HIS A 57 -0.54 -4.12 7.26
C HIS A 57 -0.72 -4.85 8.58
N GLY A 58 0.25 -4.75 9.48
CA GLY A 58 0.10 -5.27 10.83
C GLY A 58 1.19 -4.82 11.78
N ASP A 59 1.08 -5.28 13.02
CA ASP A 59 2.05 -5.02 14.07
C ASP A 59 3.09 -6.13 14.14
N HIS A 60 4.34 -5.77 14.46
CA HIS A 60 5.37 -6.73 14.81
C HIS A 60 6.30 -6.18 15.90
N GLY A 61 6.24 -6.78 17.08
CA GLY A 61 7.02 -6.34 18.24
C GLY A 61 6.62 -4.92 18.66
N LYS A 62 7.56 -3.97 18.56
CA LYS A 62 7.34 -2.55 18.88
C LYS A 62 7.09 -1.67 17.65
N GLY A 63 7.02 -2.27 16.46
CA GLY A 63 6.85 -1.57 15.20
C GLY A 63 5.69 -2.14 14.41
N THR A 64 5.56 -1.63 13.19
CA THR A 64 4.56 -2.07 12.22
C THR A 64 5.23 -2.51 10.93
N TRP A 65 4.51 -3.27 10.13
CA TRP A 65 4.94 -3.69 8.80
C TRP A 65 3.81 -3.45 7.81
N THR A 66 4.17 -3.14 6.57
CA THR A 66 3.22 -2.99 5.47
C THR A 66 3.79 -3.70 4.26
N PHE A 67 2.97 -4.54 3.63
CA PHE A 67 3.30 -5.15 2.35
C PHE A 67 2.33 -4.61 1.29
N PHE A 68 2.90 -4.04 0.23
CA PHE A 68 2.17 -3.62 -0.96
C PHE A 68 2.82 -4.26 -2.18
N GLY A 69 2.17 -5.28 -2.72
CA GLY A 69 2.76 -6.19 -3.70
C GLY A 69 2.59 -5.70 -5.14
N GLY A 70 3.69 -5.73 -5.90
CA GLY A 70 3.77 -5.32 -7.29
C GLY A 70 5.13 -4.72 -7.64
N HIS A 71 5.34 -4.42 -8.93
CA HIS A 71 6.55 -3.76 -9.40
C HIS A 71 6.34 -2.25 -9.57
N ASP A 72 5.97 -1.81 -10.78
CA ASP A 72 5.69 -0.41 -11.09
C ASP A 72 4.17 -0.23 -11.32
N PRO A 73 3.50 0.67 -10.59
CA PRO A 73 2.07 0.93 -10.76
C PRO A 73 1.70 1.61 -12.08
N GLU A 74 2.63 2.35 -12.69
CA GLU A 74 2.41 3.10 -13.92
C GLU A 74 3.09 2.46 -15.13
N ASP A 75 3.93 1.44 -14.90
CA ASP A 75 4.46 0.55 -15.93
C ASP A 75 4.32 -0.94 -15.55
N PRO A 76 3.11 -1.52 -15.61
CA PRO A 76 2.89 -2.93 -15.26
C PRO A 76 3.59 -3.92 -16.20
N GLN A 77 4.04 -3.49 -17.38
CA GLN A 77 4.66 -4.38 -18.36
C GLN A 77 6.19 -4.23 -18.39
N HIS A 78 6.76 -3.49 -17.45
CA HIS A 78 8.20 -3.21 -17.38
C HIS A 78 9.04 -4.48 -17.49
N GLN A 79 9.87 -4.54 -18.54
CA GLN A 79 10.79 -5.64 -18.79
C GLN A 79 12.21 -5.28 -18.36
N ILE A 80 13.03 -6.32 -18.19
CA ILE A 80 14.46 -6.13 -17.92
C ILE A 80 15.10 -5.42 -19.11
N GLY A 81 15.61 -4.21 -18.86
CA GLY A 81 16.29 -3.38 -19.86
C GLY A 81 15.45 -2.21 -20.38
N ASP A 82 14.17 -2.14 -20.01
CA ASP A 82 13.35 -0.97 -20.31
C ASP A 82 13.88 0.27 -19.56
N PRO A 83 13.74 1.48 -20.16
CA PRO A 83 14.12 2.71 -19.47
C PRO A 83 13.26 2.91 -18.21
N PRO A 84 13.80 3.53 -17.15
CA PRO A 84 13.03 3.78 -15.94
C PRO A 84 11.81 4.66 -16.24
N THR A 85 10.71 4.39 -15.55
CA THR A 85 9.48 5.17 -15.65
C THR A 85 9.73 6.64 -15.37
N ASP A 86 9.31 7.52 -16.28
CA ASP A 86 9.40 8.97 -16.08
C ASP A 86 8.28 9.45 -15.16
N LEU A 87 8.61 9.57 -13.87
CA LEU A 87 7.67 9.99 -12.83
C LEU A 87 7.03 11.36 -13.08
N SER A 88 7.66 12.23 -13.90
CA SER A 88 7.10 13.54 -14.23
C SER A 88 5.80 13.44 -15.04
N LEU A 89 5.59 12.32 -15.74
CA LEU A 89 4.37 12.01 -16.49
C LEU A 89 3.23 11.52 -15.59
N HIS A 90 3.51 11.15 -14.33
CA HIS A 90 2.55 10.52 -13.41
C HIS A 90 2.36 11.30 -12.08
N PRO A 91 2.17 12.63 -12.08
CA PRO A 91 2.10 13.45 -10.86
C PRO A 91 0.88 13.13 -9.96
N HIS A 92 -0.09 12.40 -10.48
CA HIS A 92 -1.33 12.05 -9.78
C HIS A 92 -1.57 10.54 -9.70
N SER A 93 -0.52 9.72 -9.93
CA SER A 93 -0.60 8.27 -9.81
C SER A 93 -1.14 7.86 -8.43
N PRO A 94 -2.25 7.11 -8.37
CA PRO A 94 -2.73 6.58 -7.10
C PRO A 94 -1.81 5.49 -6.57
N GLY A 95 -1.15 4.71 -7.42
CA GLY A 95 -0.21 3.67 -7.02
C GLY A 95 1.05 4.24 -6.36
N TYR A 96 1.69 5.24 -6.98
CA TYR A 96 2.84 5.90 -6.36
C TYR A 96 2.48 6.64 -5.06
N ARG A 97 1.26 7.21 -4.94
CA ARG A 97 0.79 7.78 -3.67
C ARG A 97 0.75 6.75 -2.56
N LEU A 98 0.23 5.55 -2.83
CA LEU A 98 0.21 4.46 -1.84
C LEU A 98 1.63 4.03 -1.43
N VAL A 99 2.56 3.93 -2.40
CA VAL A 99 3.98 3.66 -2.10
C VAL A 99 4.56 4.74 -1.18
N LEU A 100 4.30 6.02 -1.48
CA LEU A 100 4.76 7.13 -0.64
C LEU A 100 4.14 7.11 0.75
N ASN A 101 2.85 6.79 0.89
CA ASN A 101 2.20 6.68 2.20
C ASN A 101 2.91 5.65 3.10
N ASN A 102 3.36 4.53 2.52
CA ASN A 102 4.09 3.48 3.26
C ASN A 102 5.47 3.94 3.77
N VAL A 103 6.11 4.91 3.10
CA VAL A 103 7.44 5.43 3.47
C VAL A 103 7.34 6.66 4.38
N LEU A 104 6.45 7.58 4.06
CA LEU A 104 6.36 8.88 4.74
C LEU A 104 5.70 8.77 6.11
N PHE A 105 4.74 7.84 6.29
CA PHE A 105 4.06 7.68 7.58
C PHE A 105 5.02 7.23 8.69
N PRO A 106 5.83 6.17 8.54
CA PRO A 106 6.82 5.79 9.56
C PRO A 106 7.88 6.87 9.81
N ALA A 107 8.19 7.69 8.80
CA ALA A 107 9.18 8.77 8.90
C ALA A 107 8.64 10.02 9.62
N ALA A 108 7.33 10.12 9.84
CA ALA A 108 6.73 11.28 10.49
C ALA A 108 7.10 11.34 11.98
N LYS A 109 7.82 12.40 12.38
CA LYS A 109 8.10 12.65 13.80
C LYS A 109 6.81 13.08 14.50
N LYS A 110 6.52 12.48 15.66
CA LYS A 110 5.48 12.99 16.55
C LYS A 110 5.84 14.43 16.95
N ARG A 111 4.94 15.37 16.72
CA ARG A 111 5.07 16.71 17.31
C ARG A 111 4.97 16.57 18.82
N GLU A 112 5.95 17.10 19.53
CA GLU A 112 5.84 17.26 20.97
C GLU A 112 4.67 18.20 21.27
N LEU A 113 3.74 17.73 22.08
CA LEU A 113 2.65 18.56 22.58
C LEU A 113 3.26 19.57 23.54
N LYS A 114 2.98 20.87 23.35
CA LYS A 114 3.35 21.87 24.35
C LYS A 114 2.57 21.58 25.63
N THR A 115 3.27 21.16 26.67
CA THR A 115 2.79 21.22 28.06
C THR A 115 2.65 22.66 28.51
#